data_AF-A0A7C3C2S4-F1
#
_entry.id   AF-A0A7C3C2S4-F1
#
_cell.length_a   1.000
_cell.length_b   1.000
_cell.length_c   1.000
_cell.angle_alpha   90.00
_cell.angle_beta   90.00
_cell.angle_gamma   90.00
#
_symmetry.space_group_name_H-M   'P 1'
#
loop_
_entity.id
_entity.type
_entity.pdbx_description
1 polymer ?
#
loop_
_entity_poly.entity_id
_entity_poly.type
_entity_poly.pdbx_seq_one_letter_code
_entity_poly.pdbx_strand_id
1 'polypeptide(L)'
;QGFRDQEAPLRDFLFKNMYRHYKVNRMMGQAARVVKELFGLFIEDPNLLPDELQILCAGPKTTQTARVICDYIAGMTDRYAIEEHKKLFSVTGYL
;
A
#
# COMPACT_ATOMS: atom_id res chain seq x y z
N GLN A 1 -35.38 8.12 -17.59
CA GLN A 1 -34.79 7.28 -16.51
C GLN A 1 -33.28 7.52 -16.56
N GLY A 2 -32.68 7.96 -15.46
CA GLY A 2 -31.28 8.41 -15.46
C GLY A 2 -30.31 7.23 -15.45
N PHE A 3 -29.16 7.35 -16.11
CA PHE A 3 -28.11 6.33 -16.16
C PHE A 3 -27.72 5.79 -14.77
N ARG A 4 -27.80 6.64 -13.72
CA ARG A 4 -27.55 6.28 -12.32
C ARG A 4 -28.55 5.26 -11.74
N ASP A 5 -29.81 5.26 -12.18
CA ASP A 5 -30.84 4.35 -11.66
C ASP A 5 -30.63 2.91 -12.16
N GLN A 6 -29.94 2.74 -13.30
CA GLN A 6 -29.57 1.43 -13.84
C GLN A 6 -28.21 0.94 -13.34
N GLU A 7 -27.38 1.81 -12.78
CA GLU A 7 -26.05 1.47 -12.26
C GLU A 7 -26.11 0.87 -10.84
N ALA A 8 -27.08 1.30 -10.02
CA ALA A 8 -27.23 0.82 -8.65
C ALA A 8 -27.46 -0.71 -8.53
N PRO A 9 -28.34 -1.34 -9.33
CA PRO A 9 -28.53 -2.80 -9.32
C PRO A 9 -27.26 -3.56 -9.73
N LEU A 10 -26.49 -3.02 -10.68
CA LEU A 10 -25.24 -3.61 -11.14
C LEU A 10 -24.14 -3.52 -10.07
N ARG A 11 -24.01 -2.36 -9.39
CA ARG A 11 -23.11 -2.23 -8.23
C ARG A 11 -23.46 -3.22 -7.14
N ASP A 12 -24.73 -3.35 -6.79
CA ASP A 12 -25.18 -4.28 -5.74
C ASP A 12 -24.89 -5.74 -6.09
N PHE A 13 -25.12 -6.13 -7.35
CA PHE A 13 -24.78 -7.45 -7.86
C PHE A 13 -23.27 -7.72 -7.79
N LEU A 14 -22.44 -6.77 -8.23
CA LEU A 14 -20.98 -6.88 -8.17
C LEU A 14 -20.47 -6.89 -6.72
N PHE A 15 -21.01 -6.05 -5.83
CA PHE A 15 -20.67 -6.06 -4.40
C PHE A 15 -20.96 -7.41 -3.74
N LYS A 16 -22.13 -8.00 -4.02
CA LYS A 16 -22.51 -9.31 -3.46
C LYS A 16 -21.67 -10.47 -4.00
N ASN A 17 -21.41 -10.48 -5.31
CA ASN A 17 -20.82 -11.65 -5.98
C ASN A 17 -19.31 -11.56 -6.22
N MET A 18 -18.74 -10.36 -6.32
CA MET A 18 -17.33 -10.16 -6.65
C MET A 18 -16.51 -9.78 -5.41
N TYR A 19 -16.95 -8.77 -4.64
CA TYR A 19 -16.15 -8.23 -3.53
C TYR A 19 -16.10 -9.12 -2.28
N ARG A 20 -17.11 -9.97 -2.06
CA ARG A 20 -17.12 -10.95 -0.96
C ARG A 20 -16.45 -12.27 -1.30
N HIS A 21 -15.97 -12.43 -2.52
CA HIS A 21 -15.29 -13.65 -2.93
C HIS A 21 -13.96 -13.79 -2.15
N TYR A 22 -13.72 -14.97 -1.56
CA TYR A 22 -12.57 -15.22 -0.67
C TYR A 22 -11.21 -14.81 -1.28
N LYS A 23 -11.06 -14.88 -2.61
CA LYS A 23 -9.86 -14.43 -3.33
C LYS A 23 -9.63 -12.91 -3.19
N VAL A 24 -10.69 -12.10 -3.29
CA VAL A 24 -10.60 -10.64 -3.15
C VAL A 24 -10.25 -10.28 -1.71
N ASN A 25 -10.92 -10.88 -0.73
CA ASN A 25 -10.59 -10.68 0.69
C ASN A 25 -9.13 -11.05 1.01
N ARG A 26 -8.62 -12.15 0.43
CA ARG A 26 -7.23 -12.58 0.62
C ARG A 26 -6.25 -11.58 0.01
N MET A 27 -6.51 -11.10 -1.20
CA MET A 27 -5.68 -10.06 -1.82
C MET A 27 -5.68 -8.76 -1.02
N MET A 28 -6.85 -8.30 -0.58
CA MET A 28 -6.97 -7.10 0.26
C MET A 28 -6.19 -7.24 1.57
N GLY A 29 -6.28 -8.42 2.21
CA GLY A 29 -5.51 -8.70 3.42
C GLY A 29 -3.99 -8.71 3.19
N GLN A 30 -3.53 -9.22 2.05
CA GLN A 30 -2.12 -9.19 1.67
C GLN A 30 -1.63 -7.77 1.38
N ALA A 31 -2.39 -6.98 0.62
CA ALA A 31 -2.05 -5.59 0.33
C ALA A 31 -1.96 -4.74 1.62
N ALA A 32 -2.94 -4.88 2.51
CA ALA A 32 -2.93 -4.17 3.80
C ALA A 32 -1.70 -4.53 4.66
N ARG A 33 -1.27 -5.81 4.62
CA ARG A 33 -0.06 -6.25 5.32
C ARG A 33 1.19 -5.61 4.73
N VAL A 34 1.35 -5.65 3.40
CA VAL A 34 2.50 -5.07 2.70
C VAL A 34 2.65 -3.59 3.04
N VAL A 35 1.57 -2.82 2.94
CA VAL A 35 1.57 -1.37 3.26
C VAL A 35 1.94 -1.13 4.73
N LYS A 36 1.36 -1.90 5.66
CA LYS A 36 1.64 -1.76 7.08
C LYS A 36 3.10 -2.05 7.41
N GLU A 37 3.67 -3.09 6.82
CA GLU A 37 5.05 -3.51 7.05
C GLU A 37 6.03 -2.50 6.44
N LEU A 38 5.81 -2.06 5.20
CA LEU A 38 6.61 -0.99 4.58
C LEU A 38 6.59 0.29 5.40
N PHE A 39 5.40 0.77 5.78
CA PHE A 39 5.27 1.98 6.60
C PHE A 39 6.00 1.82 7.93
N GLY A 40 5.81 0.68 8.61
CA GLY A 40 6.44 0.37 9.88
C GLY A 40 7.97 0.37 9.78
N LEU A 41 8.54 -0.17 8.71
CA LEU A 41 9.97 -0.19 8.51
C LEU A 41 10.54 1.22 8.29
N PHE A 42 9.95 1.98 7.37
CA PHE A 42 10.45 3.33 7.04
C PHE A 42 10.28 4.34 8.19
N ILE A 43 9.23 4.21 9.01
CA ILE A 43 9.01 5.15 10.12
C ILE A 43 9.97 4.91 11.30
N GLU A 44 10.43 3.66 11.47
CA GLU A 44 11.46 3.29 12.45
C GLU A 44 12.85 3.69 11.95
N ASP A 45 13.15 3.48 10.66
CA ASP A 45 14.41 3.86 10.04
C ASP A 45 14.20 4.56 8.68
N PRO A 46 14.10 5.90 8.69
CA PRO A 46 13.91 6.68 7.46
C PRO A 46 15.10 6.61 6.50
N ASN A 47 16.28 6.14 6.93
CA ASN A 47 17.45 6.00 6.06
C ASN A 47 17.28 4.89 5.01
N LEU A 48 16.25 4.04 5.17
CA LEU A 48 15.89 3.02 4.18
C LEU A 48 15.09 3.59 3.00
N LEU A 49 14.63 4.84 3.09
CA LEU A 49 14.00 5.54 1.97
C LEU A 49 15.06 5.94 0.92
N PRO A 50 14.66 6.18 -0.35
CA PRO A 50 15.52 6.87 -1.32
C PRO A 50 16.10 8.17 -0.77
N ASP A 51 17.36 8.49 -1.11
CA ASP A 51 18.10 9.65 -0.60
C ASP A 51 17.35 10.98 -0.78
N GLU A 52 16.65 11.13 -1.90
CA GLU A 52 15.84 12.32 -2.22
C GLU A 52 14.64 12.52 -1.28
N LEU A 53 14.17 11.46 -0.61
CA LEU A 53 13.09 11.51 0.37
C LEU A 53 13.63 11.62 1.81
N GLN A 54 14.82 11.10 2.08
CA GLN A 54 15.49 11.23 3.37
C GLN A 54 15.68 12.71 3.75
N ILE A 55 16.04 13.56 2.79
CA ILE A 55 16.22 15.01 3.04
C ILE A 55 14.92 15.73 3.46
N LEU A 56 13.76 15.15 3.15
CA LEU A 56 12.45 15.70 3.52
C LEU A 56 11.99 15.22 4.91
N CYS A 57 12.70 14.25 5.50
CA CYS A 57 12.39 13.67 6.79
C CYS A 57 12.96 14.51 7.94
N ALA A 58 12.22 14.58 9.04
CA ALA A 58 12.66 15.25 10.28
C ALA A 58 13.20 14.26 11.34
N GLY A 59 13.36 13.00 10.96
CA GLY A 59 13.80 11.90 11.83
C GLY A 59 12.73 10.83 12.07
N PRO A 60 13.09 9.71 12.72
CA PRO A 60 12.19 8.60 12.97
C PRO A 60 10.94 9.01 13.74
N LYS A 61 9.79 8.40 13.41
CA LYS A 61 8.51 8.58 14.12
C LYS A 61 7.97 10.02 14.20
N THR A 62 8.51 10.94 13.41
CA THR A 62 7.96 12.30 13.31
C THR A 62 6.76 12.35 12.38
N THR A 63 5.83 13.27 12.63
CA THR A 63 4.66 13.50 11.76
C THR A 63 5.06 13.87 10.34
N GLN A 64 6.14 14.64 10.18
CA GLN A 64 6.67 15.03 8.88
C GLN A 64 7.17 13.81 8.10
N THR A 65 7.99 12.97 8.73
CA THR A 65 8.47 11.73 8.11
C THR A 65 7.33 10.77 7.78
N ALA A 66 6.34 10.63 8.67
CA ALA A 66 5.15 9.83 8.39
C ALA A 66 4.41 10.31 7.14
N ARG A 67 4.31 11.63 6.92
CA ARG A 67 3.71 12.19 5.70
C ARG A 67 4.52 11.82 4.45
N VAL A 68 5.84 12.01 4.48
CA VAL A 68 6.73 11.65 3.37
C VAL A 68 6.59 10.17 3.00
N ILE A 69 6.56 9.29 4.00
CA ILE A 69 6.39 7.84 3.80
C ILE A 69 5.01 7.52 3.21
N CYS A 70 3.94 8.17 3.69
CA CYS A 70 2.60 7.99 3.14
C CYS A 70 2.55 8.36 1.65
N ASP A 71 3.13 9.50 1.28
CA ASP A 71 3.14 9.98 -0.11
C ASP A 71 3.97 9.04 -1.00
N TYR A 72 5.10 8.56 -0.48
CA TYR A 72 5.94 7.57 -1.17
C TYR A 72 5.22 6.26 -1.42
N ILE A 73 4.58 5.68 -0.39
CA ILE A 73 3.83 4.42 -0.50
C ILE A 73 2.61 4.59 -1.43
N ALA A 74 1.90 5.72 -1.34
CA ALA A 74 0.76 6.01 -2.20
C ALA A 74 1.15 6.18 -3.68
N GLY A 75 2.40 6.59 -3.96
CA GLY A 75 2.96 6.67 -5.31
C GLY A 75 3.39 5.31 -5.90
N MET A 76 3.41 4.23 -5.11
CA MET A 76 3.80 2.91 -5.58
C MET A 76 2.70 2.25 -6.41
N THR A 77 3.11 1.53 -7.47
CA THR A 77 2.23 0.54 -8.10
C THR A 77 2.22 -0.75 -7.27
N ASP A 78 1.14 -1.54 -7.38
CA ASP A 78 1.05 -2.84 -6.68
C ASP A 78 2.27 -3.73 -6.92
N ARG A 79 2.74 -3.80 -8.18
CA ARG A 79 3.94 -4.58 -8.54
C ARG A 79 5.18 -4.09 -7.80
N TYR A 80 5.38 -2.77 -7.78
CA TYR A 80 6.54 -2.16 -7.13
C TYR A 80 6.49 -2.36 -5.61
N ALA A 81 5.34 -2.12 -4.96
CA ALA A 81 5.20 -2.33 -3.52
C ALA A 81 5.51 -3.77 -3.10
N ILE A 82 5.08 -4.76 -3.89
CA ILE A 82 5.37 -6.18 -3.64
C ILE A 82 6.85 -6.49 -3.82
N GLU A 83 7.49 -5.97 -4.87
CA GLU A 83 8.93 -6.17 -5.10
C GLU A 83 9.77 -5.52 -4.02
N GLU A 84 9.43 -4.29 -3.63
CA GLU A 84 10.15 -3.55 -2.60
C GLU A 84 9.99 -4.20 -1.23
N HIS A 85 8.77 -4.65 -0.90
CA HIS A 85 8.53 -5.46 0.30
C HIS A 85 9.36 -6.74 0.30
N LYS A 86 9.44 -7.46 -0.82
CA LYS A 86 10.29 -8.67 -0.91
C LYS A 86 11.77 -8.35 -0.69
N LYS A 87 12.29 -7.24 -1.24
CA LYS A 87 13.69 -6.84 -1.04
C LYS A 87 13.99 -6.57 0.43
N LEU A 88 13.12 -5.80 1.08
CA LEU A 88 13.33 -5.31 2.44
C LEU A 88 13.08 -6.39 3.51
N PHE A 89 12.21 -7.35 3.25
CA PHE A 89 11.79 -8.36 4.23
C PHE A 89 12.25 -9.80 3.90
N SER A 90 12.92 -10.02 2.77
CA SER A 90 13.50 -11.32 2.41
C SER A 90 14.99 -11.20 2.16
N VAL A 91 15.77 -12.09 2.79
CA VAL A 91 17.23 -12.21 2.58
C VAL A 91 17.56 -12.53 1.11
N THR A 92 16.68 -13.25 0.41
CA THR A 92 16.82 -13.55 -1.03
C THR A 92 16.54 -12.35 -1.93
N GLY A 93 16.00 -11.24 -1.40
CA GLY A 93 15.74 -10.05 -2.20
C GLY A 93 17.01 -9.34 -2.69
N TYR A 94 18.16 -9.65 -2.09
CA TYR A 94 19.48 -9.13 -2.43
C TYR A 94 20.45 -10.19 -2.97
N LEU A 95 20.00 -11.45 -3.10
CA LEU A 95 20.77 -12.57 -3.66
C LEU A 95 20.25 -12.93 -5.05
#